data_AF-A0A1R3T902-F1
#
_entry.id   AF-A0A1R3T902-F1
#
_cell.length_a   1.000
_cell.length_b   1.000
_cell.length_c   1.000
_cell.angle_alpha   90.00
_cell.angle_beta   90.00
_cell.angle_gamma   90.00
#
_symmetry.space_group_name_H-M   'P 1'
#
loop_
_entity.id
_entity.type
_entity.pdbx_description
1 polymer ?
#
loop_
_entity_poly.entity_id
_entity_poly.type
_entity_poly.pdbx_seq_one_letter_code
_entity_poly.pdbx_strand_id
1 'polypeptide(L)'
;MRKKDNIIREIISLYKIKIEHRKKKNCIEAYLEGSKEFSNFNLNPLFNGNDTQLEEYLISDILYCFHCMEYSYSEQKKAFYANTLVRLLGSFLDLYAQVLNNFYDLELNPLRKDITPTLLSEGVVTQAINGVEDSDKKYKAVNLNAVIKKIKSRYIINEYFMAIEEILGKSEIRSMNILRNYETHYQSIFSKYNQSYSFDGSGLYKKVFSINGSIYNVDEFNKFVELSQKVINLYSKLVYYFNRMLFDRKLIEKGNKPEEMYILQCPECSKKFLFTESQKLTYEHDLNITIEHKNCSSKKYLTWTNEKIEVHPEKYNQMIIGELEDIKEGNLRIYDNDGKEIFLM
;
A
#
# COMPACT_ATOMS: atom_id res chain seq x y z
N MET A 1 -15.74 11.44 46.94
CA MET A 1 -14.42 10.83 46.61
C MET A 1 -14.44 10.10 45.25
N ARG A 2 -15.27 9.05 45.05
CA ARG A 2 -15.31 8.22 43.82
C ARG A 2 -15.30 8.93 42.45
N LYS A 3 -15.97 10.08 42.29
CA LYS A 3 -16.00 10.81 41.00
C LYS A 3 -14.65 11.46 40.65
N LYS A 4 -13.97 12.08 41.62
CA LYS A 4 -12.66 12.72 41.40
C LYS A 4 -11.59 11.66 41.09
N ASP A 5 -11.63 10.53 41.78
CA ASP A 5 -10.70 9.42 41.55
C ASP A 5 -10.85 8.80 40.16
N ASN A 6 -12.09 8.66 39.68
CA ASN A 6 -12.35 8.17 38.32
C ASN A 6 -11.85 9.15 37.23
N ILE A 7 -12.00 10.47 37.44
CA ILE A 7 -11.48 11.49 36.51
C ILE A 7 -9.95 11.42 36.45
N ILE A 8 -9.27 11.30 37.60
CA ILE A 8 -7.80 11.19 37.65
C ILE A 8 -7.34 9.93 36.90
N ARG A 9 -7.99 8.79 37.13
CA ARG A 9 -7.66 7.53 36.43
C ARG A 9 -7.88 7.60 34.93
N GLU A 10 -8.93 8.29 34.49
CA GLU A 10 -9.19 8.54 33.08
C GLU A 10 -8.09 9.42 32.44
N ILE A 11 -7.68 10.50 33.12
CA ILE A 11 -6.58 11.37 32.66
C ILE A 11 -5.27 10.58 32.54
N ILE A 12 -4.94 9.74 33.53
CA ILE A 12 -3.75 8.88 33.51
C ILE A 12 -3.81 7.91 32.32
N SER A 13 -4.97 7.30 32.08
CA SER A 13 -5.20 6.39 30.95
C SER A 13 -4.96 7.08 29.61
N LEU A 14 -5.56 8.26 29.39
CA LEU A 14 -5.39 9.05 28.17
C LEU A 14 -3.92 9.47 27.95
N TYR A 15 -3.23 9.86 29.02
CA TYR A 15 -1.81 10.21 28.95
C TYR A 15 -0.96 9.00 28.54
N LYS A 16 -1.25 7.82 29.10
CA LYS A 16 -0.58 6.57 28.74
C LYS A 16 -0.83 6.18 27.28
N ILE A 17 -2.08 6.25 26.81
CA ILE A 17 -2.45 6.00 25.40
C ILE A 17 -1.62 6.89 24.47
N LYS A 18 -1.57 8.20 24.75
CA LYS A 18 -0.84 9.17 23.92
C LYS A 18 0.66 8.88 23.87
N ILE A 19 1.27 8.54 25.00
CA ILE A 19 2.71 8.25 25.07
C ILE A 19 3.05 6.98 24.30
N GLU A 20 2.34 5.88 24.60
CA GLU A 20 2.65 4.58 23.99
C GLU A 20 2.33 4.56 22.50
N HIS A 21 1.24 5.21 22.08
CA HIS A 21 0.95 5.41 20.66
C HIS A 21 2.06 6.18 19.96
N ARG A 22 2.51 7.32 20.51
CA ARG A 22 3.58 8.12 19.89
C ARG A 22 4.88 7.32 19.77
N LYS A 23 5.27 6.57 20.80
CA LYS A 23 6.47 5.73 20.77
C LYS A 23 6.37 4.69 19.65
N LYS A 24 5.28 3.93 19.62
CA LYS A 24 5.11 2.83 18.66
C LYS A 24 4.92 3.35 17.23
N LYS A 25 4.20 4.46 17.07
CA LYS A 25 4.07 5.21 15.81
C LYS A 25 5.45 5.52 15.23
N ASN A 26 6.30 6.20 15.99
CA ASN A 26 7.63 6.58 15.52
C ASN A 26 8.48 5.36 15.09
N CYS A 27 8.36 4.23 15.81
CA CYS A 27 9.06 3.01 15.44
C CYS A 27 8.55 2.42 14.11
N ILE A 28 7.23 2.42 13.88
CA ILE A 28 6.65 1.91 12.63
C ILE A 28 7.01 2.85 11.47
N GLU A 29 6.89 4.17 11.64
CA GLU A 29 7.25 5.15 10.62
C GLU A 29 8.73 5.02 10.21
N ALA A 30 9.65 4.93 11.19
CA ALA A 30 11.07 4.74 10.91
C ALA A 30 11.34 3.41 10.17
N TYR A 31 10.62 2.34 10.52
CA TYR A 31 10.73 1.05 9.82
C TYR A 31 10.23 1.14 8.37
N LEU A 32 9.12 1.84 8.14
CA LEU A 32 8.52 2.01 6.81
C LEU A 32 9.31 2.97 5.93
N GLU A 33 9.98 3.97 6.51
CA GLU A 33 10.85 4.87 5.74
C GLU A 33 11.97 4.09 5.03
N GLY A 34 12.51 3.04 5.67
CA GLY A 34 13.49 2.15 5.05
C GLY A 34 12.98 1.34 3.86
N SER A 35 11.66 1.33 3.59
CA SER A 35 11.10 0.70 2.38
C SER A 35 10.96 1.65 1.19
N LYS A 36 11.22 2.95 1.39
CA LYS A 36 11.01 4.01 0.39
C LYS A 36 12.31 4.40 -0.34
N GLU A 37 13.36 3.59 -0.20
CA GLU A 37 14.58 3.75 -0.98
C GLU A 37 14.30 3.52 -2.46
N PHE A 38 14.42 4.59 -3.25
CA PHE A 38 14.06 4.57 -4.66
C PHE A 38 15.16 3.95 -5.51
N SER A 39 14.81 2.91 -6.25
CA SER A 39 15.71 2.30 -7.23
C SER A 39 15.51 2.92 -8.61
N ASN A 40 16.55 2.86 -9.45
CA ASN A 40 16.42 3.29 -10.84
C ASN A 40 15.56 2.35 -11.69
N PHE A 41 15.10 1.21 -11.16
CA PHE A 41 14.32 0.25 -11.93
C PHE A 41 12.90 0.76 -12.19
N ASN A 42 12.23 1.31 -11.17
CA ASN A 42 10.85 1.78 -11.29
C ASN A 42 10.75 3.19 -11.87
N LEU A 43 9.56 3.53 -12.37
CA LEU A 43 9.17 4.91 -12.60
C LEU A 43 9.16 5.66 -11.26
N ASN A 44 9.56 6.93 -11.25
CA ASN A 44 9.30 7.80 -10.11
C ASN A 44 7.79 7.74 -9.80
N PRO A 45 7.39 7.31 -8.58
CA PRO A 45 5.98 7.21 -8.27
C PRO A 45 5.37 8.60 -8.35
N LEU A 46 4.37 8.75 -9.22
CA LEU A 46 3.43 9.85 -9.12
C LEU A 46 2.65 9.59 -7.83
N PHE A 47 3.02 10.26 -6.74
CA PHE A 47 2.40 10.11 -5.42
C PHE A 47 0.88 10.29 -5.55
N ASN A 48 0.16 9.19 -5.67
CA ASN A 48 -1.29 9.16 -5.82
C ASN A 48 -2.01 8.90 -4.48
N GLY A 49 -1.26 8.89 -3.37
CA GLY A 49 -1.77 8.72 -2.02
C GLY A 49 -2.11 7.28 -1.61
N ASN A 50 -1.93 6.29 -2.50
CA ASN A 50 -2.18 4.89 -2.16
C ASN A 50 -1.17 4.33 -1.14
N ASP A 51 0.07 4.80 -1.20
CA ASP A 51 1.14 4.48 -0.25
C ASP A 51 0.85 5.06 1.14
N THR A 52 0.37 6.30 1.19
CA THR A 52 0.06 6.96 2.46
C THR A 52 -1.22 6.43 3.10
N GLN A 53 -2.20 5.98 2.31
CA GLN A 53 -3.48 5.50 2.85
C GLN A 53 -3.33 4.26 3.75
N LEU A 54 -2.48 3.29 3.36
CA LEU A 54 -2.23 2.10 4.17
C LEU A 54 -1.47 2.42 5.46
N GLU A 55 -0.47 3.30 5.36
CA GLU A 55 0.32 3.78 6.51
C GLU A 55 -0.57 4.52 7.51
N GLU A 56 -1.38 5.45 7.02
CA GLU A 56 -2.30 6.24 7.83
C GLU A 56 -3.34 5.37 8.52
N TYR A 57 -3.97 4.43 7.81
CA TYR A 57 -4.95 3.53 8.42
C TYR A 57 -4.33 2.63 9.51
N LEU A 58 -3.10 2.15 9.27
CA LEU A 58 -2.37 1.34 10.26
C LEU A 58 -2.01 2.14 11.51
N ILE A 59 -1.52 3.37 11.35
CA ILE A 59 -0.97 4.19 12.44
C ILE A 59 -2.07 4.99 13.17
N SER A 60 -2.93 5.67 12.43
CA SER A 60 -3.93 6.59 12.96
C SER A 60 -5.16 5.85 13.49
N ASP A 61 -5.58 4.77 12.81
CA ASP A 61 -6.81 4.06 13.19
C ASP A 61 -6.50 2.81 14.02
N ILE A 62 -5.75 1.86 13.44
CA ILE A 62 -5.51 0.55 14.08
C ILE A 62 -4.65 0.71 15.34
N LEU A 63 -3.46 1.30 15.22
CA LEU A 63 -2.53 1.39 16.34
C LEU A 63 -3.08 2.24 17.47
N TYR A 64 -3.75 3.36 17.14
CA TYR A 64 -4.41 4.18 18.15
C TYR A 64 -5.53 3.41 18.88
N CYS A 65 -6.38 2.69 18.13
CA CYS A 65 -7.44 1.87 18.71
C CYS A 65 -6.88 0.74 19.59
N PHE A 66 -5.78 0.12 19.19
CA PHE A 66 -5.08 -0.90 19.99
C PHE A 66 -4.64 -0.36 21.34
N HIS A 67 -4.02 0.83 21.39
CA HIS A 67 -3.62 1.44 22.66
C HIS A 67 -4.82 1.90 23.49
N CYS A 68 -5.87 2.42 22.86
CA CYS A 68 -7.13 2.71 23.53
C CYS A 68 -7.72 1.45 24.18
N MET A 69 -7.73 0.32 23.48
CA MET A 69 -8.15 -0.96 24.01
C MET A 69 -7.29 -1.41 25.19
N GLU A 70 -5.96 -1.37 25.07
CA GLU A 70 -5.05 -1.90 26.09
C GLU A 70 -5.06 -1.06 27.38
N TYR A 71 -5.03 0.26 27.24
CA TYR A 71 -4.77 1.19 28.34
C TYR A 71 -5.99 1.95 28.85
N SER A 72 -7.17 1.80 28.23
CA SER A 72 -8.42 2.37 28.77
C SER A 72 -8.64 1.95 30.22
N TYR A 73 -9.10 2.90 31.05
CA TYR A 73 -9.33 2.63 32.46
C TYR A 73 -10.49 1.64 32.71
N SER A 74 -11.62 1.77 32.00
CA SER A 74 -12.80 0.94 32.24
C SER A 74 -12.85 -0.29 31.34
N GLU A 75 -13.30 -1.41 31.89
CA GLU A 75 -13.52 -2.67 31.15
C GLU A 75 -14.48 -2.48 29.98
N GLN A 76 -15.51 -1.63 30.13
CA GLN A 76 -16.45 -1.34 29.06
C GLN A 76 -15.77 -0.64 27.88
N LYS A 77 -14.85 0.30 28.15
CA LYS A 77 -14.07 0.96 27.09
C LYS A 77 -13.11 -0.02 26.44
N LYS A 78 -12.43 -0.85 27.23
CA LYS A 78 -11.54 -1.91 26.70
C LYS A 78 -12.29 -2.84 25.75
N ALA A 79 -13.45 -3.33 26.16
CA ALA A 79 -14.30 -4.18 25.32
C ALA A 79 -14.80 -3.46 24.06
N PHE A 80 -15.24 -2.21 24.19
CA PHE A 80 -15.67 -1.39 23.04
C PHE A 80 -14.55 -1.23 22.01
N TYR A 81 -13.34 -0.86 22.46
CA TYR A 81 -12.19 -0.71 21.57
C TYR A 81 -11.69 -2.05 21.03
N ALA A 82 -11.80 -3.15 21.78
CA ALA A 82 -11.45 -4.48 21.27
C ALA A 82 -12.36 -4.90 20.10
N ASN A 83 -13.67 -4.75 20.27
CA ASN A 83 -14.66 -5.03 19.22
C ASN A 83 -14.43 -4.11 18.00
N THR A 84 -14.10 -2.83 18.23
CA THR A 84 -13.77 -1.87 17.16
C THR A 84 -12.49 -2.26 16.44
N LEU A 85 -11.45 -2.62 17.19
CA LEU A 85 -10.15 -3.00 16.65
C LEU A 85 -10.24 -4.21 15.72
N VAL A 86 -11.05 -5.22 16.06
CA VAL A 86 -11.31 -6.36 15.16
C VAL A 86 -11.84 -5.90 13.80
N ARG A 87 -12.78 -4.94 13.78
CA ARG A 87 -13.34 -4.43 12.54
C ARG A 87 -12.27 -3.68 11.74
N LEU A 88 -11.45 -2.86 12.40
CA LEU A 88 -10.36 -2.11 11.75
C LEU A 88 -9.30 -3.06 11.18
N LEU A 89 -8.86 -4.05 11.97
CA LEU A 89 -7.89 -5.06 11.52
C LEU A 89 -8.42 -5.87 10.33
N GLY A 90 -9.71 -6.22 10.33
CA GLY A 90 -10.34 -6.88 9.18
C GLY A 90 -10.44 -5.98 7.95
N SER A 91 -10.80 -4.71 8.14
CA SER A 91 -10.97 -3.72 7.08
C SER A 91 -9.65 -3.33 6.42
N PHE A 92 -8.52 -3.43 7.14
CA PHE A 92 -7.20 -3.22 6.56
C PHE A 92 -6.91 -4.15 5.39
N LEU A 93 -7.30 -5.43 5.46
CA LEU A 93 -7.07 -6.38 4.36
C LEU A 93 -7.94 -6.05 3.15
N ASP A 94 -9.15 -5.55 3.37
CA ASP A 94 -10.02 -5.08 2.29
C ASP A 94 -9.42 -3.83 1.62
N LEU A 95 -8.92 -2.88 2.42
CA LEU A 95 -8.20 -1.70 1.93
C LEU A 95 -6.94 -2.10 1.16
N TYR A 96 -6.16 -3.03 1.70
CA TYR A 96 -4.95 -3.55 1.05
C TYR A 96 -5.26 -4.20 -0.31
N ALA A 97 -6.35 -4.98 -0.38
CA ALA A 97 -6.80 -5.55 -1.64
C ALA A 97 -7.21 -4.47 -2.66
N GLN A 98 -7.88 -3.40 -2.20
CA GLN A 98 -8.25 -2.27 -3.05
C GLN A 98 -7.02 -1.51 -3.57
N VAL A 99 -6.04 -1.27 -2.71
CA VAL A 99 -4.78 -0.60 -3.09
C VAL A 99 -4.03 -1.42 -4.13
N LEU A 100 -3.89 -2.75 -3.92
CA LEU A 100 -3.28 -3.64 -4.92
C LEU A 100 -4.07 -3.70 -6.23
N ASN A 101 -5.40 -3.71 -6.16
CA ASN A 101 -6.27 -3.68 -7.34
C ASN A 101 -6.02 -2.43 -8.19
N ASN A 102 -5.94 -1.27 -7.55
CA ASN A 102 -5.71 0.00 -8.22
C ASN A 102 -4.27 0.13 -8.73
N PHE A 103 -3.29 -0.28 -7.92
CA PHE A 103 -1.87 -0.16 -8.28
C PHE A 103 -1.47 -1.00 -9.50
N TYR A 104 -2.09 -2.16 -9.67
CA TYR A 104 -1.86 -3.06 -10.82
C TYR A 104 -2.99 -3.02 -11.85
N ASP A 105 -3.90 -2.04 -11.77
CA ASP A 105 -5.06 -1.93 -12.66
C ASP A 105 -5.74 -3.28 -12.97
N LEU A 106 -6.10 -4.01 -11.92
CA LEU A 106 -6.58 -5.39 -12.06
C LEU A 106 -8.04 -5.44 -12.53
N GLU A 107 -8.71 -4.31 -12.75
CA GLU A 107 -10.10 -4.22 -13.22
C GLU A 107 -11.06 -5.11 -12.41
N LEU A 108 -10.87 -5.23 -11.09
CA LEU A 108 -11.88 -5.79 -10.21
C LEU A 108 -12.76 -4.64 -9.71
N ASN A 109 -14.06 -4.91 -9.56
CA ASN A 109 -14.98 -3.88 -9.10
C ASN A 109 -14.69 -3.53 -7.64
N PRO A 110 -14.49 -2.24 -7.32
CA PRO A 110 -14.32 -1.82 -5.94
C PRO A 110 -15.47 -2.31 -5.06
N LEU A 111 -15.18 -2.61 -3.80
CA LEU A 111 -16.18 -3.08 -2.82
C LEU A 111 -17.36 -2.11 -2.65
N ARG A 112 -17.15 -0.83 -2.97
CA ARG A 112 -18.21 0.16 -3.11
C ARG A 112 -18.46 0.34 -4.60
N LYS A 113 -19.65 -0.04 -5.05
CA LYS A 113 -20.19 0.38 -6.34
C LYS A 113 -20.09 1.90 -6.45
N ASP A 114 -19.97 2.38 -7.68
CA ASP A 114 -19.76 3.77 -8.08
C ASP A 114 -20.55 4.74 -7.22
N ILE A 115 -19.88 5.31 -6.21
CA ILE A 115 -20.34 6.59 -5.72
C ILE A 115 -20.23 7.49 -6.94
N THR A 116 -21.36 7.80 -7.54
CA THR A 116 -21.40 8.64 -8.73
C THR A 116 -20.71 9.95 -8.33
N PRO A 117 -19.56 10.29 -8.94
CA PRO A 117 -18.84 11.52 -8.62
C PRO A 117 -19.55 12.70 -9.30
N THR A 118 -20.88 12.69 -9.36
CA THR A 118 -21.67 13.83 -9.82
C THR A 118 -21.39 15.05 -8.95
N LEU A 119 -20.88 14.86 -7.72
CA LEU A 119 -20.33 15.89 -6.85
C LEU A 119 -18.90 15.54 -6.40
N LEU A 120 -17.91 15.82 -7.26
CA LEU A 120 -16.47 15.70 -6.96
C LEU A 120 -16.00 16.50 -5.72
N SER A 121 -16.86 17.35 -5.14
CA SER A 121 -16.58 18.19 -3.97
C SER A 121 -17.20 17.69 -2.66
N GLU A 122 -18.09 16.69 -2.68
CA GLU A 122 -18.76 16.20 -1.46
C GLU A 122 -17.96 15.10 -0.77
N GLY A 123 -18.04 15.03 0.56
CA GLY A 123 -17.37 13.96 1.33
C GLY A 123 -18.06 12.60 1.20
N VAL A 124 -17.32 11.51 1.50
CA VAL A 124 -17.78 10.11 1.37
C VAL A 124 -19.10 9.81 2.11
N VAL A 125 -19.40 10.53 3.20
CA VAL A 125 -20.67 10.38 3.92
C VAL A 125 -21.85 10.92 3.11
N THR A 126 -21.73 12.13 2.55
CA THR A 126 -22.77 12.76 1.72
C THR A 126 -23.02 11.95 0.46
N GLN A 127 -21.94 11.55 -0.18
CA GLN A 127 -21.91 10.59 -1.28
C GLN A 127 -22.69 9.30 -0.96
N ALA A 128 -22.46 8.68 0.21
CA ALA A 128 -23.18 7.46 0.61
C ALA A 128 -24.67 7.70 0.90
N ILE A 129 -25.04 8.86 1.44
CA ILE A 129 -26.44 9.24 1.72
C ILE A 129 -27.22 9.47 0.42
N ASN A 130 -26.58 10.12 -0.56
CA ASN A 130 -27.19 10.49 -1.84
C ASN A 130 -27.41 9.30 -2.79
N GLY A 131 -27.02 8.10 -2.36
CA GLY A 131 -27.20 6.88 -3.12
C GLY A 131 -26.05 6.60 -4.06
N VAL A 132 -25.95 5.33 -4.43
CA VAL A 132 -24.95 4.78 -5.33
C VAL A 132 -25.75 4.25 -6.51
N GLU A 133 -25.50 4.75 -7.72
CA GLU A 133 -26.19 4.23 -8.90
C GLU A 133 -25.86 2.74 -9.07
N ASP A 134 -26.86 1.96 -9.46
CA ASP A 134 -26.72 0.51 -9.57
C ASP A 134 -25.83 0.16 -10.77
N SER A 135 -24.53 -0.05 -10.54
CA SER A 135 -23.65 -0.52 -11.61
C SER A 135 -23.87 -1.99 -11.94
N ASP A 136 -23.64 -2.29 -13.23
CA ASP A 136 -23.89 -3.56 -13.90
C ASP A 136 -23.40 -4.77 -13.10
N LYS A 137 -24.31 -5.71 -12.85
CA LYS A 137 -24.12 -6.95 -12.07
C LYS A 137 -23.10 -7.95 -12.68
N LYS A 138 -22.27 -7.55 -13.65
CA LYS A 138 -21.46 -8.46 -14.46
C LYS A 138 -20.08 -8.80 -13.89
N TYR A 139 -19.56 -8.07 -12.88
CA TYR A 139 -18.16 -8.22 -12.44
C TYR A 139 -18.01 -8.62 -10.97
N LYS A 140 -16.91 -9.32 -10.66
CA LYS A 140 -16.59 -9.84 -9.32
C LYS A 140 -16.07 -8.70 -8.42
N ALA A 141 -16.61 -8.59 -7.22
CA ALA A 141 -16.15 -7.64 -6.20
C ALA A 141 -14.68 -7.92 -5.79
N VAL A 142 -13.94 -6.86 -5.54
CA VAL A 142 -12.58 -6.92 -4.98
C VAL A 142 -12.60 -7.68 -3.67
N ASN A 143 -11.77 -8.71 -3.60
CA ASN A 143 -11.38 -9.36 -2.37
C ASN A 143 -9.95 -9.85 -2.54
N LEU A 144 -9.27 -10.05 -1.43
CA LEU A 144 -7.85 -10.37 -1.41
C LEU A 144 -7.51 -11.61 -2.26
N ASN A 145 -8.31 -12.68 -2.18
CA ASN A 145 -8.07 -13.90 -2.96
C ASN A 145 -8.19 -13.66 -4.47
N ALA A 146 -9.17 -12.87 -4.90
CA ALA A 146 -9.35 -12.51 -6.31
C ALA A 146 -8.18 -11.65 -6.82
N VAL A 147 -7.74 -10.68 -6.02
CA VAL A 147 -6.58 -9.82 -6.31
C VAL A 147 -5.31 -10.66 -6.46
N ILE A 148 -4.97 -11.48 -5.47
CA ILE A 148 -3.80 -12.34 -5.50
C ILE A 148 -3.85 -13.26 -6.74
N LYS A 149 -4.99 -13.92 -6.99
CA LYS A 149 -5.14 -14.79 -8.17
C LYS A 149 -4.94 -14.03 -9.48
N LYS A 150 -5.49 -12.82 -9.62
CA LYS A 150 -5.30 -11.99 -10.81
C LYS A 150 -3.84 -11.60 -10.98
N ILE A 151 -3.17 -11.13 -9.92
CA ILE A 151 -1.74 -10.78 -9.98
C ILE A 151 -0.91 -11.96 -10.46
N LYS A 152 -1.05 -13.13 -9.83
CA LYS A 152 -0.31 -14.35 -10.23
C LYS A 152 -0.60 -14.80 -11.66
N SER A 153 -1.80 -14.50 -12.17
CA SER A 153 -2.18 -14.85 -13.54
C SER A 153 -1.56 -13.90 -14.57
N ARG A 154 -1.50 -12.59 -14.27
CA ARG A 154 -1.09 -11.52 -15.20
C ARG A 154 0.39 -11.14 -15.10
N TYR A 155 1.02 -11.28 -13.93
CA TYR A 155 2.37 -10.76 -13.66
C TYR A 155 3.39 -11.86 -13.32
N ILE A 156 4.66 -11.54 -13.55
CA ILE A 156 5.83 -12.29 -13.09
C ILE A 156 6.09 -11.90 -11.64
N ILE A 157 6.13 -12.90 -10.76
CA ILE A 157 6.19 -12.70 -9.31
C ILE A 157 7.64 -12.47 -8.87
N ASN A 158 7.85 -11.54 -7.94
CA ASN A 158 9.15 -11.27 -7.31
C ASN A 158 9.16 -11.58 -5.81
N GLU A 159 10.31 -11.41 -5.18
CA GLU A 159 10.57 -11.63 -3.76
C GLU A 159 9.64 -10.87 -2.83
N TYR A 160 9.25 -9.63 -3.18
CA TYR A 160 8.37 -8.82 -2.36
C TYR A 160 6.94 -9.36 -2.36
N PHE A 161 6.43 -9.74 -3.53
CA PHE A 161 5.10 -10.35 -3.60
C PHE A 161 5.06 -11.73 -2.94
N MET A 162 6.12 -12.53 -3.06
CA MET A 162 6.22 -13.80 -2.34
C MET A 162 6.15 -13.61 -0.82
N ALA A 163 6.86 -12.60 -0.29
CA ALA A 163 6.80 -12.26 1.13
C ALA A 163 5.39 -11.80 1.57
N ILE A 164 4.68 -11.03 0.72
CA ILE A 164 3.28 -10.66 0.94
C ILE A 164 2.40 -11.90 1.03
N GLU A 165 2.49 -12.84 0.09
CA GLU A 165 1.71 -14.08 0.11
C GLU A 165 1.98 -14.89 1.39
N GLU A 166 3.24 -14.99 1.82
CA GLU A 166 3.59 -15.70 3.05
C GLU A 166 2.94 -15.07 4.29
N ILE A 167 2.95 -13.74 4.38
CA ILE A 167 2.32 -13.00 5.49
C ILE A 167 0.82 -13.24 5.50
N LEU A 168 0.16 -13.17 4.35
CA LEU A 168 -1.28 -13.40 4.22
C LEU A 168 -1.68 -14.84 4.58
N GLY A 169 -0.77 -15.80 4.41
CA GLY A 169 -0.93 -17.20 4.80
C GLY A 169 -0.75 -17.50 6.29
N LYS A 170 -0.32 -16.53 7.12
CA LYS A 170 -0.08 -16.74 8.56
C LYS A 170 -1.38 -17.06 9.31
N SER A 171 -1.29 -17.94 10.31
CA SER A 171 -2.42 -18.34 11.16
C SER A 171 -3.10 -17.16 11.85
N GLU A 172 -2.34 -16.14 12.22
CA GLU A 172 -2.81 -14.94 12.90
C GLU A 172 -3.78 -14.14 12.03
N ILE A 173 -3.47 -14.00 10.74
CA ILE A 173 -4.34 -13.35 9.76
C ILE A 173 -5.64 -14.14 9.61
N ARG A 174 -5.55 -15.47 9.53
CA ARG A 174 -6.73 -16.34 9.48
C ARG A 174 -7.60 -16.22 10.73
N SER A 175 -7.00 -16.24 11.91
CA SER A 175 -7.71 -16.06 13.18
C SER A 175 -8.41 -14.70 13.25
N MET A 176 -7.74 -13.64 12.82
CA MET A 176 -8.34 -12.30 12.77
C MET A 176 -9.55 -12.23 11.81
N ASN A 177 -9.47 -12.87 10.64
CA ASN A 177 -10.61 -12.95 9.72
C ASN A 177 -11.81 -13.70 10.31
N ILE A 178 -11.57 -14.76 11.08
CA ILE A 178 -12.66 -15.47 11.79
C ILE A 178 -13.30 -14.55 12.83
N LEU A 179 -12.49 -13.84 13.63
CA LEU A 179 -13.00 -12.89 14.63
C LEU A 179 -13.77 -11.73 13.99
N ARG A 180 -13.29 -11.20 12.86
CA ARG A 180 -13.99 -10.17 12.07
C ARG A 180 -15.37 -10.62 11.64
N ASN A 181 -15.47 -11.83 11.08
CA ASN A 181 -16.75 -12.40 10.66
C ASN A 181 -17.69 -12.58 11.86
N TYR A 182 -17.14 -13.01 12.99
CA TYR A 182 -17.88 -13.15 14.24
C TYR A 182 -18.46 -11.81 14.71
N GLU A 183 -17.62 -10.78 14.81
CA GLU A 183 -17.99 -9.41 15.21
C GLU A 183 -19.02 -8.76 14.27
N THR A 184 -18.91 -9.03 12.96
CA THR A 184 -19.74 -8.37 11.94
C THR A 184 -21.10 -9.04 11.76
N HIS A 185 -21.16 -10.37 11.85
CA HIS A 185 -22.35 -11.13 11.46
C HIS A 185 -23.03 -11.91 12.59
N TYR A 186 -22.36 -12.11 13.73
CA TYR A 186 -22.87 -12.99 14.78
C TYR A 186 -23.04 -12.26 16.12
N GLN A 187 -21.95 -11.78 16.71
CA GLN A 187 -21.98 -11.03 17.97
C GLN A 187 -20.67 -10.33 18.24
N SER A 188 -20.68 -9.37 19.16
CA SER A 188 -19.44 -8.77 19.63
C SER A 188 -18.52 -9.77 20.33
N ILE A 189 -17.22 -9.72 20.03
CA ILE A 189 -16.24 -10.67 20.57
C ILE A 189 -16.05 -10.52 22.10
N PHE A 190 -16.25 -9.31 22.63
CA PHE A 190 -16.36 -9.03 24.06
C PHE A 190 -17.76 -8.47 24.36
N SER A 191 -18.61 -9.33 24.92
CA SER A 191 -20.02 -9.05 25.21
C SER A 191 -20.50 -9.89 26.40
N LYS A 192 -21.57 -9.45 27.07
CA LYS A 192 -22.30 -10.31 28.04
C LYS A 192 -23.03 -11.45 27.36
N TYR A 193 -23.33 -11.30 26.07
CA TYR A 193 -24.04 -12.29 25.29
C TYR A 193 -23.03 -13.16 24.56
N ASN A 194 -23.22 -14.48 24.62
CA ASN A 194 -22.40 -15.44 23.90
C ASN A 194 -23.26 -16.36 23.04
N GLN A 195 -22.92 -16.46 21.77
CA GLN A 195 -23.63 -17.20 20.74
C GLN A 195 -22.71 -18.26 20.16
N SER A 196 -22.68 -19.42 20.80
CA SER A 196 -21.84 -20.52 20.38
C SER A 196 -22.53 -21.42 19.37
N TYR A 197 -21.76 -22.04 18.49
CA TYR A 197 -22.21 -23.18 17.69
C TYR A 197 -21.60 -24.44 18.27
N SER A 198 -22.44 -25.41 18.59
CA SER A 198 -22.00 -26.78 18.91
C SER A 198 -22.31 -27.69 17.73
N PHE A 199 -21.31 -28.49 17.34
CA PHE A 199 -21.44 -29.53 16.33
C PHE A 199 -21.44 -30.87 17.07
N ASP A 200 -22.51 -31.63 16.96
CA ASP A 200 -22.66 -32.92 17.65
C ASP A 200 -22.05 -34.10 16.86
N GLY A 201 -21.20 -33.81 15.88
CA GLY A 201 -20.57 -34.82 15.02
C GLY A 201 -21.49 -35.43 13.96
N SER A 202 -22.81 -35.18 14.00
CA SER A 202 -23.79 -35.65 13.02
C SER A 202 -23.93 -34.75 11.78
N GLY A 203 -23.23 -33.60 11.78
CA GLY A 203 -23.37 -32.55 10.77
C GLY A 203 -24.50 -31.55 11.07
N LEU A 204 -25.33 -31.79 12.08
CA LEU A 204 -26.31 -30.83 12.57
C LEU A 204 -25.62 -29.79 13.48
N TYR A 205 -25.94 -28.51 13.25
CA TYR A 205 -25.47 -27.43 14.12
C TYR A 205 -26.56 -27.04 15.11
N LYS A 206 -26.21 -26.97 16.39
CA LYS A 206 -27.08 -26.39 17.42
C LYS A 206 -26.53 -25.04 17.85
N LYS A 207 -27.36 -24.01 17.67
CA LYS A 207 -27.07 -22.65 18.13
C LYS A 207 -27.37 -22.56 19.63
N VAL A 208 -26.37 -22.21 20.43
CA VAL A 208 -26.48 -22.06 21.88
C VAL A 208 -26.30 -20.59 22.22
N PHE A 209 -27.30 -20.02 22.88
CA PHE A 209 -27.25 -18.67 23.42
C PHE A 209 -27.03 -18.76 24.92
N SER A 210 -25.97 -18.13 25.42
CA SER A 210 -25.70 -18.00 26.85
C SER A 210 -25.48 -16.54 27.22
N ILE A 211 -25.78 -16.21 28.47
CA ILE A 211 -25.44 -14.92 29.07
C ILE A 211 -24.27 -15.17 30.00
N ASN A 212 -23.11 -14.62 29.65
CA ASN A 212 -21.94 -14.58 30.50
C ASN A 212 -22.11 -13.46 31.54
N GLY A 213 -21.73 -13.72 32.79
CA GLY A 213 -21.85 -12.74 33.87
C GLY A 213 -20.98 -11.48 33.69
N SER A 214 -19.88 -11.57 32.93
CA SER A 214 -18.96 -10.47 32.64
C SER A 214 -18.79 -10.27 31.13
N ILE A 215 -18.70 -9.00 30.70
CA ILE A 215 -18.30 -8.60 29.33
C ILE A 215 -16.82 -8.91 29.08
N TYR A 216 -16.05 -8.96 30.16
CA TYR A 216 -14.61 -8.93 30.15
C TYR A 216 -14.08 -10.18 30.85
N ASN A 217 -13.55 -11.11 30.05
CA ASN A 217 -12.72 -12.21 30.52
C ASN A 217 -11.25 -11.80 30.30
N VAL A 218 -10.48 -11.71 31.38
CA VAL A 218 -9.10 -11.20 31.37
C VAL A 218 -8.21 -12.07 30.48
N ASP A 219 -8.38 -13.40 30.51
CA ASP A 219 -7.53 -14.32 29.76
C ASP A 219 -7.81 -14.23 28.25
N GLU A 220 -9.09 -14.22 27.86
CA GLU A 220 -9.49 -14.01 26.46
C GLU A 220 -9.07 -12.63 25.95
N PHE A 221 -9.16 -11.61 26.79
CA PHE A 221 -8.67 -10.27 26.46
C PHE A 221 -7.17 -10.26 26.21
N ASN A 222 -6.37 -10.88 27.09
CA ASN A 222 -4.91 -10.95 26.92
C ASN A 222 -4.51 -11.73 25.66
N LYS A 223 -5.21 -12.83 25.34
CA LYS A 223 -5.02 -13.54 24.05
C LYS A 223 -5.31 -12.63 22.86
N PHE A 224 -6.38 -11.85 22.94
CA PHE A 224 -6.73 -10.91 21.87
C PHE A 224 -5.72 -9.77 21.72
N VAL A 225 -5.17 -9.25 22.83
CA VAL A 225 -4.08 -8.26 22.81
C VAL A 225 -2.85 -8.84 22.10
N GLU A 226 -2.43 -10.05 22.46
CA GLU A 226 -1.27 -10.70 21.85
C GLU A 226 -1.47 -10.94 20.35
N LEU A 227 -2.64 -11.48 19.96
CA LEU A 227 -3.00 -11.69 18.56
C LEU A 227 -2.99 -10.37 17.79
N SER A 228 -3.61 -9.31 18.34
CA SER A 228 -3.66 -7.99 17.71
C SER A 228 -2.27 -7.42 17.49
N GLN A 229 -1.38 -7.52 18.49
CA GLN A 229 -0.01 -7.05 18.37
C GLN A 229 0.77 -7.79 17.27
N LYS A 230 0.58 -9.11 17.15
CA LYS A 230 1.16 -9.92 16.08
C LYS A 230 0.63 -9.48 14.71
N VAL A 231 -0.68 -9.31 14.57
CA VAL A 231 -1.31 -8.87 13.30
C VAL A 231 -0.85 -7.47 12.91
N ILE A 232 -0.77 -6.52 13.84
CA ILE A 232 -0.25 -5.17 13.56
C ILE A 232 1.17 -5.23 12.99
N ASN A 233 2.05 -6.05 13.58
CA ASN A 233 3.41 -6.21 13.07
C ASN A 233 3.42 -6.87 11.68
N LEU A 234 2.53 -7.81 11.40
CA LEU A 234 2.37 -8.40 10.07
C LEU A 234 1.86 -7.37 9.06
N TYR A 235 0.93 -6.50 9.44
CA TYR A 235 0.45 -5.41 8.59
C TYR A 235 1.53 -4.38 8.31
N SER A 236 2.35 -4.01 9.29
CA SER A 236 3.54 -3.17 9.02
C SER A 236 4.45 -3.80 7.96
N LYS A 237 4.63 -5.13 7.98
CA LYS A 237 5.41 -5.84 6.94
C LYS A 237 4.71 -5.86 5.58
N LEU A 238 3.38 -6.01 5.53
CA LEU A 238 2.62 -5.91 4.28
C LEU A 238 2.79 -4.54 3.62
N VAL A 239 2.72 -3.46 4.40
CA VAL A 239 2.96 -2.10 3.92
C VAL A 239 4.41 -1.95 3.45
N TYR A 240 5.37 -2.43 4.23
CA TYR A 240 6.79 -2.42 3.86
C TYR A 240 7.04 -3.08 2.50
N TYR A 241 6.54 -4.30 2.27
CA TYR A 241 6.76 -4.99 1.00
C TYR A 241 5.97 -4.40 -0.15
N PHE A 242 4.79 -3.82 0.11
CA PHE A 242 4.09 -3.02 -0.88
C PHE A 242 4.92 -1.80 -1.32
N ASN A 243 5.48 -1.06 -0.36
CA ASN A 243 6.38 0.06 -0.64
C ASN A 243 7.62 -0.40 -1.42
N ARG A 244 8.22 -1.55 -1.10
CA ARG A 244 9.32 -2.10 -1.92
C ARG A 244 8.89 -2.41 -3.36
N MET A 245 7.66 -2.86 -3.60
CA MET A 245 7.16 -2.99 -4.99
C MET A 245 6.96 -1.64 -5.67
N LEU A 246 6.54 -0.61 -4.92
CA LEU A 246 6.32 0.74 -5.43
C LEU A 246 7.62 1.48 -5.75
N PHE A 247 8.60 1.46 -4.84
CA PHE A 247 9.82 2.27 -4.92
C PHE A 247 11.03 1.54 -5.50
N ASP A 248 11.08 0.21 -5.38
CA ASP A 248 12.24 -0.58 -5.81
C ASP A 248 11.94 -1.47 -7.01
N ARG A 249 11.00 -2.42 -6.87
CA ARG A 249 10.77 -3.42 -7.93
C ARG A 249 9.30 -3.75 -8.16
N LYS A 250 8.68 -3.05 -9.10
CA LYS A 250 7.31 -3.33 -9.56
C LYS A 250 7.27 -4.66 -10.30
N LEU A 251 6.12 -5.33 -10.27
CA LEU A 251 5.91 -6.58 -11.00
C LEU A 251 5.72 -6.28 -12.49
N ILE A 252 6.31 -7.13 -13.32
CA ILE A 252 6.24 -7.04 -14.78
C ILE A 252 5.13 -7.97 -15.29
N GLU A 253 4.33 -7.51 -16.26
CA GLU A 253 3.35 -8.36 -16.92
C GLU A 253 3.99 -9.53 -17.66
N LYS A 254 3.33 -10.70 -17.63
CA LYS A 254 3.81 -11.88 -18.34
C LYS A 254 3.84 -11.62 -19.83
N GLY A 255 4.96 -11.97 -20.45
CA GLY A 255 5.22 -11.68 -21.87
C GLY A 255 6.14 -10.47 -22.06
N ASN A 256 6.19 -9.57 -21.08
CA ASN A 256 7.16 -8.47 -21.07
C ASN A 256 8.44 -8.89 -20.33
N LYS A 257 9.51 -8.12 -20.53
CA LYS A 257 10.82 -8.31 -19.88
C LYS A 257 11.34 -6.96 -19.41
N PRO A 258 12.26 -6.90 -18.43
CA PRO A 258 13.00 -5.67 -18.15
C PRO A 258 13.64 -5.12 -19.44
N GLU A 259 13.67 -3.80 -19.55
CA GLU A 259 14.29 -3.09 -20.67
C GLU A 259 15.66 -2.55 -20.26
N GLU A 260 16.59 -2.43 -21.21
CA GLU A 260 17.92 -1.86 -20.96
C GLU A 260 17.92 -0.35 -21.23
N MET A 261 18.47 0.42 -20.29
CA MET A 261 18.81 1.82 -20.48
C MET A 261 20.32 2.02 -20.49
N TYR A 262 20.73 3.06 -21.20
CA TYR A 262 22.11 3.43 -21.42
C TYR A 262 22.43 4.72 -20.68
N ILE A 263 23.66 4.83 -20.19
CA ILE A 263 24.11 6.00 -19.46
C ILE A 263 25.02 6.84 -20.33
N LEU A 264 24.59 8.08 -20.59
CA LEU A 264 25.44 9.11 -21.17
C LEU A 264 25.87 10.09 -20.08
N GLN A 265 27.07 10.65 -20.22
CA GLN A 265 27.64 11.55 -19.23
C GLN A 265 28.09 12.86 -19.87
N CYS A 266 27.83 13.98 -19.20
CA CYS A 266 28.42 15.24 -19.58
C CYS A 266 29.93 15.22 -19.25
N PRO A 267 30.81 15.46 -20.23
CA PRO A 267 32.26 15.38 -20.00
C PRO A 267 32.81 16.53 -19.14
N GLU A 268 32.03 17.59 -18.92
CA GLU A 268 32.47 18.74 -18.10
C GLU A 268 31.99 18.65 -16.65
N CYS A 269 30.68 18.46 -16.41
CA CYS A 269 30.14 18.41 -15.06
C CYS A 269 29.97 16.98 -14.52
N SER A 270 30.32 15.96 -15.31
CA SER A 270 30.17 14.54 -14.96
C SER A 270 28.73 14.09 -14.65
N LYS A 271 27.72 14.91 -14.96
CA LYS A 271 26.31 14.57 -14.75
C LYS A 271 25.93 13.42 -15.68
N LYS A 272 25.29 12.39 -15.10
CA LYS A 272 24.80 11.20 -15.81
C LYS A 272 23.34 11.40 -16.24
N PHE A 273 23.01 10.89 -17.43
CA PHE A 273 21.70 10.93 -18.05
C PHE A 273 21.35 9.52 -18.51
N LEU A 274 20.11 9.13 -18.28
CA LEU A 274 19.59 7.83 -18.71
C LEU A 274 18.90 8.00 -20.05
N PHE A 275 19.18 7.08 -20.97
CA PHE A 275 18.61 7.10 -22.30
C PHE A 275 18.15 5.71 -22.75
N THR A 276 17.16 5.68 -23.62
CA THR A 276 16.61 4.49 -24.25
C THR A 276 17.47 4.01 -25.41
N GLU A 277 17.12 2.87 -26.01
CA GLU A 277 17.79 2.37 -27.22
C GLU A 277 17.73 3.36 -28.39
N SER A 278 16.72 4.25 -28.43
CA SER A 278 16.62 5.28 -29.46
C SER A 278 17.87 6.15 -29.52
N GLN A 279 18.38 6.63 -28.38
CA GLN A 279 19.58 7.46 -28.38
C GLN A 279 20.87 6.67 -28.51
N LYS A 280 20.87 5.39 -28.15
CA LYS A 280 22.01 4.53 -28.46
C LYS A 280 22.19 4.40 -29.97
N LEU A 281 21.11 4.18 -30.72
CA LEU A 281 21.17 4.11 -32.18
C LEU A 281 21.72 5.41 -32.79
N THR A 282 21.37 6.57 -32.22
CA THR A 282 21.98 7.86 -32.58
C THR A 282 23.52 7.80 -32.48
N TYR A 283 24.08 7.31 -31.38
CA TYR A 283 25.53 7.14 -31.24
C TYR A 283 26.13 6.10 -32.19
N GLU A 284 25.45 4.98 -32.42
CA GLU A 284 25.92 3.94 -33.35
C GLU A 284 25.94 4.41 -34.80
N HIS A 285 25.18 5.46 -35.14
CA HIS A 285 25.19 6.15 -36.42
C HIS A 285 26.19 7.32 -36.48
N ASP A 286 27.17 7.36 -35.58
CA ASP A 286 28.17 8.42 -35.46
C ASP A 286 27.55 9.82 -35.30
N LEU A 287 26.40 9.92 -34.63
CA LEU A 287 25.77 11.19 -34.30
C LEU A 287 26.06 11.59 -32.86
N ASN A 288 26.07 12.90 -32.64
CA ASN A 288 26.48 13.53 -31.39
C ASN A 288 25.27 14.11 -30.66
N ILE A 289 25.14 13.86 -29.36
CA ILE A 289 24.01 14.33 -28.54
C ILE A 289 24.45 15.44 -27.58
N THR A 290 23.66 16.49 -27.46
CA THR A 290 23.73 17.48 -26.37
C THR A 290 22.41 17.54 -25.61
N ILE A 291 22.49 17.86 -24.32
CA ILE A 291 21.33 18.13 -23.49
C ILE A 291 21.59 19.36 -22.62
N GLU A 292 20.64 20.29 -22.58
CA GLU A 292 20.75 21.42 -21.67
C GLU A 292 20.57 20.96 -20.21
N HIS A 293 21.50 21.34 -19.34
CA HIS A 293 21.39 20.98 -17.93
C HIS A 293 21.89 22.08 -16.99
N LYS A 294 21.14 22.29 -15.92
CA LYS A 294 21.38 23.35 -14.93
C LYS A 294 22.84 23.36 -14.45
N ASN A 295 23.39 24.57 -14.31
CA ASN A 295 24.72 24.86 -13.74
C ASN A 295 25.91 24.32 -14.54
N CYS A 296 25.75 24.03 -15.82
CA CYS A 296 26.90 23.76 -16.68
C CYS A 296 26.61 24.25 -18.11
N SER A 297 27.53 25.03 -18.63
CA SER A 297 27.46 25.64 -19.96
C SER A 297 28.23 24.82 -21.00
N SER A 298 28.32 23.50 -20.78
CA SER A 298 29.11 22.64 -21.66
C SER A 298 28.59 22.74 -23.08
N LYS A 299 29.52 22.98 -24.00
CA LYS A 299 29.27 22.90 -25.45
C LYS A 299 29.69 21.56 -26.02
N LYS A 300 30.14 20.64 -25.17
CA LYS A 300 30.61 19.32 -25.58
C LYS A 300 29.45 18.34 -25.65
N TYR A 301 29.58 17.40 -26.56
CA TYR A 301 28.67 16.26 -26.68
C TYR A 301 28.77 15.37 -25.45
N LEU A 302 27.67 14.71 -25.13
CA LEU A 302 27.66 13.69 -24.09
C LEU A 302 28.58 12.53 -24.50
N THR A 303 29.15 11.86 -23.52
CA THR A 303 30.00 10.68 -23.75
C THR A 303 29.32 9.44 -23.21
N TRP A 304 29.31 8.38 -23.99
CA TRP A 304 28.79 7.10 -23.55
C TRP A 304 29.72 6.48 -22.50
N THR A 305 29.15 6.05 -21.37
CA THR A 305 29.92 5.45 -20.28
C THR A 305 30.11 3.94 -20.43
N ASN A 306 29.50 3.32 -21.45
CA ASN A 306 29.35 1.86 -21.61
C ASN A 306 28.58 1.18 -20.46
N GLU A 307 28.01 1.95 -19.52
CA GLU A 307 27.17 1.41 -18.46
C GLU A 307 25.74 1.20 -18.98
N LYS A 308 25.11 0.12 -18.50
CA LYS A 308 23.71 -0.20 -18.73
C LYS A 308 23.02 -0.46 -17.41
N ILE A 309 21.73 -0.15 -17.35
CA ILE A 309 20.86 -0.51 -16.23
C ILE A 309 19.58 -1.15 -16.73
N GLU A 310 19.08 -2.14 -16.00
CA GLU A 310 17.75 -2.69 -16.25
C GLU A 310 16.67 -1.83 -15.60
N VAL A 311 15.57 -1.62 -16.31
CA VAL A 311 14.42 -0.87 -15.82
C VAL A 311 13.09 -1.54 -16.14
N HIS A 312 12.05 -1.10 -15.45
CA HIS A 312 10.69 -1.54 -15.70
C HIS A 312 10.19 -1.05 -17.08
N PRO A 313 9.46 -1.87 -17.86
CA PRO A 313 8.93 -1.48 -19.17
C PRO A 313 8.10 -0.19 -19.16
N GLU A 314 7.29 0.03 -18.13
CA GLU A 314 6.52 1.28 -17.98
C GLU A 314 7.42 2.51 -17.88
N LYS A 315 8.55 2.40 -17.16
CA LYS A 315 9.53 3.49 -17.07
C LYS A 315 10.18 3.73 -18.43
N TYR A 316 10.56 2.65 -19.10
CA TYR A 316 11.17 2.71 -20.42
C TYR A 316 10.26 3.42 -21.43
N ASN A 317 8.99 3.03 -21.49
CA ASN A 317 8.01 3.67 -22.37
C ASN A 317 7.81 5.17 -22.07
N GLN A 318 7.75 5.56 -20.79
CA GLN A 318 7.68 6.98 -20.44
C GLN A 318 8.93 7.75 -20.82
N MET A 319 10.10 7.13 -20.71
CA MET A 319 11.35 7.77 -21.13
C MET A 319 11.45 7.94 -22.65
N ILE A 320 10.95 6.98 -23.45
CA ILE A 320 10.84 7.18 -24.91
C ILE A 320 9.99 8.43 -25.20
N ILE A 321 8.83 8.55 -24.56
CA ILE A 321 7.95 9.70 -24.75
C ILE A 321 8.66 11.00 -24.35
N GLY A 322 9.30 11.02 -23.19
CA GLY A 322 10.06 12.18 -22.71
C GLY A 322 11.22 12.57 -23.63
N GLU A 323 11.96 11.60 -24.17
CA GLU A 323 13.03 11.87 -25.14
C GLU A 323 12.49 12.50 -26.43
N LEU A 324 11.36 12.02 -26.93
CA LEU A 324 10.70 12.60 -28.12
C LEU A 324 10.21 14.03 -27.86
N GLU A 325 9.65 14.27 -26.67
CA GLU A 325 9.24 15.62 -26.24
C GLU A 325 10.44 16.56 -26.10
N ASP A 326 11.53 16.10 -25.49
CA ASP A 326 12.75 16.89 -25.32
C ASP A 326 13.43 17.24 -26.66
N ILE A 327 13.38 16.34 -27.66
CA ILE A 327 13.82 16.65 -29.03
C ILE A 327 12.94 17.74 -29.63
N LYS A 328 11.62 17.60 -29.51
CA LYS A 328 10.64 18.54 -30.07
C LYS A 328 10.75 19.93 -29.44
N GLU A 329 11.04 20.00 -28.15
CA GLU A 329 11.23 21.26 -27.41
C GLU A 329 12.64 21.85 -27.58
N GLY A 330 13.58 21.10 -28.16
CA GLY A 330 14.97 21.52 -28.36
C GLY A 330 15.84 21.46 -27.10
N ASN A 331 15.37 20.73 -26.07
CA ASN A 331 16.12 20.42 -24.83
C ASN A 331 17.19 19.35 -25.08
N LEU A 332 16.88 18.38 -25.95
CA LEU A 332 17.79 17.36 -26.46
C LEU A 332 18.07 17.66 -27.94
N ARG A 333 19.35 17.81 -28.31
CA ARG A 333 19.75 18.13 -29.69
C ARG A 333 20.74 17.10 -30.22
N ILE A 334 20.58 16.77 -31.49
CA ILE A 334 21.38 15.75 -32.19
C ILE A 334 22.13 16.44 -33.33
N TYR A 335 23.41 16.15 -33.47
CA TYR A 335 24.31 16.74 -34.47
C TYR A 335 24.99 15.66 -35.30
N ASP A 336 25.22 15.92 -36.57
CA ASP A 336 26.10 15.09 -37.40
C ASP A 336 27.59 15.34 -37.08
N ASN A 337 28.46 14.61 -37.78
CA ASN A 337 29.92 14.75 -37.64
C ASN A 337 30.47 16.10 -38.14
N ASP A 338 29.71 16.81 -38.97
CA ASP A 338 30.06 18.16 -39.44
C ASP A 338 29.58 19.26 -38.47
N GLY A 339 28.94 18.86 -37.35
CA GLY A 339 28.41 19.77 -36.33
C GLY A 339 27.10 20.44 -36.74
N LYS A 340 26.40 19.93 -37.75
CA LYS A 340 25.10 20.42 -38.18
C LYS A 340 24.00 19.71 -37.40
N GLU A 341 23.06 20.49 -36.87
CA GLU A 341 21.93 19.96 -36.13
C GLU A 341 20.98 19.19 -37.04
N ILE A 342 20.58 18.00 -36.59
CA ILE A 342 19.61 17.13 -37.24
C ILE A 342 18.26 17.32 -36.55
N PHE A 343 17.30 17.82 -37.31
CA PHE A 343 15.91 17.86 -36.89
C PHE A 343 15.22 16.56 -37.29
N LEU A 344 15.04 15.66 -36.34
CA LEU A 344 14.19 14.48 -36.52
C LEU A 344 12.72 14.96 -36.41
N MET A 345 12.00 15.01 -37.54
CA MET A 345 10.57 15.34 -37.59
C MET A 345 9.69 14.13 -37.29
#